data_AF-A0A060Z5C5-F1
#
_entry.id   AF-A0A060Z5C5-F1
#
_cell.length_a   1.000
_cell.length_b   1.000
_cell.length_c   1.000
_cell.angle_alpha   90.00
_cell.angle_beta   90.00
_cell.angle_gamma   90.00
#
_symmetry.space_group_name_H-M   'P 1'
#
loop_
_entity.id
_entity.type
_entity.pdbx_description
1 polymer ?
#
loop_
_entity_poly.entity_id
_entity_poly.type
_entity_poly.pdbx_seq_one_letter_code
_entity_poly.pdbx_strand_id
1 'polypeptide(L)'
;MFLTTLAPLSLPAQTRSEASMTVLSGHVVVCIFGDVTSALVGLRNLVMPLRASNFHYHELKPIVFVGSLEYLRREWETLHNFPKVSILPGTPLSRADLRAVNINLCDMCVILSANQNNIDDASLQDKECILASLNIKSMQFDDSIGLLQANSQGKD
;
A
#
# COMPACT_ATOMS: atom_id res chain seq x y z
N MET A 1 28.14 6.76 3.06
CA MET A 1 28.29 7.89 2.13
C MET A 1 27.52 7.58 0.85
N PHE A 2 26.20 7.68 0.90
CA PHE A 2 25.37 7.91 -0.28
C PHE A 2 24.43 9.04 0.11
N LEU A 3 24.44 10.06 -0.74
CA LEU A 3 23.86 11.37 -0.52
C LEU A 3 22.34 11.29 -0.39
N THR A 4 21.80 11.53 0.81
CA THR A 4 20.48 12.13 0.96
C THR A 4 20.65 13.64 0.89
N THR A 5 20.88 14.15 -0.33
CA THR A 5 20.69 15.57 -0.63
C THR A 5 19.22 15.93 -0.44
N LEU A 6 19.00 16.94 0.39
CA LEU A 6 17.84 17.83 0.46
C LEU A 6 16.91 17.78 -0.78
N ALA A 7 15.81 17.03 -0.67
CA ALA A 7 14.58 17.32 -1.37
C ALA A 7 13.46 17.28 -0.32
N PRO A 8 13.06 18.43 0.25
CA PRO A 8 11.95 18.44 1.17
C PRO A 8 10.70 18.06 0.36
N LEU A 9 9.99 17.01 0.78
CA LEU A 9 8.67 16.58 0.26
C LEU A 9 8.64 15.75 -1.05
N SER A 10 9.74 15.15 -1.53
CA SER A 10 9.59 14.17 -2.63
C SER A 10 8.87 12.91 -2.15
N LEU A 11 7.67 12.67 -2.66
CA LEU A 11 6.88 11.47 -2.39
C LEU A 11 7.70 10.22 -2.76
N PRO A 12 7.81 9.17 -1.91
CA PRO A 12 8.46 7.92 -2.25
C PRO A 12 7.54 7.07 -3.13
N ALA A 13 7.20 7.62 -4.30
CA ALA A 13 6.45 6.94 -5.35
C ALA A 13 7.40 5.99 -6.08
N GLN A 14 7.12 4.70 -6.01
CA GLN A 14 7.81 3.68 -6.77
C GLN A 14 7.01 3.37 -8.03
N THR A 15 7.71 3.13 -9.14
CA THR A 15 7.08 2.59 -10.35
C THR A 15 6.69 1.13 -10.14
N ARG A 16 5.81 0.60 -11.00
CA ARG A 16 5.44 -0.82 -10.98
C ARG A 16 6.66 -1.75 -11.07
N SER A 17 7.66 -1.38 -11.86
CA SER A 17 8.89 -2.16 -12.01
C SER A 17 9.76 -2.14 -10.76
N GLU A 18 9.84 -1.00 -10.06
CA GLU A 18 10.58 -0.89 -8.80
C GLU A 18 9.89 -1.67 -7.68
N ALA A 19 8.55 -1.59 -7.63
CA ALA A 19 7.76 -2.36 -6.69
C ALA A 19 7.93 -3.88 -6.91
N SER A 20 7.93 -4.35 -8.17
CA SER A 20 8.10 -5.78 -8.45
C SER A 20 9.53 -6.29 -8.22
N MET A 21 10.55 -5.43 -8.32
CA MET A 21 11.92 -5.76 -7.92
C MET A 21 12.07 -5.85 -6.39
N THR A 22 11.25 -5.12 -5.65
CA THR A 22 11.23 -5.17 -4.19
C THR A 22 10.39 -6.36 -3.74
N VAL A 23 11.05 -7.48 -3.46
CA VAL A 23 10.35 -8.68 -2.95
C VAL A 23 9.89 -8.42 -1.51
N LEU A 24 8.63 -7.97 -1.37
CA LEU A 24 7.98 -7.72 -0.09
C LEU A 24 7.18 -8.93 0.36
N SER A 25 7.37 -9.33 1.62
CA SER A 25 6.60 -10.36 2.33
C SER A 25 6.38 -9.89 3.77
N GLY A 26 5.26 -10.27 4.39
CA GLY A 26 4.93 -9.85 5.77
C GLY A 26 4.72 -8.35 5.91
N HIS A 27 4.05 -7.74 4.92
CA HIS A 27 3.83 -6.30 4.83
C HIS A 27 2.32 -5.96 4.82
N VAL A 28 1.99 -4.67 4.92
CA VAL A 28 0.61 -4.18 4.85
C VAL A 28 0.41 -3.43 3.54
N VAL A 29 -0.60 -3.81 2.77
CA VAL A 29 -1.03 -3.09 1.58
C VAL A 29 -2.24 -2.25 1.95
N VAL A 30 -2.20 -0.94 1.66
CA VAL A 30 -3.31 -0.02 1.91
C VAL A 30 -3.82 0.51 0.57
N CYS A 31 -4.93 -0.04 0.11
CA CYS A 31 -5.64 0.35 -1.09
C CYS A 31 -6.55 1.54 -0.80
N ILE A 32 -6.36 2.65 -1.52
CA ILE A 32 -7.12 3.88 -1.30
C ILE A 32 -7.85 4.29 -2.57
N PHE A 33 -9.16 4.46 -2.43
CA PHE A 33 -10.03 5.07 -3.42
C PHE A 33 -10.26 6.53 -3.06
N GLY A 34 -9.59 7.44 -3.76
CA GLY A 34 -9.72 8.88 -3.53
C GLY A 34 -9.10 9.68 -4.67
N ASP A 35 -9.60 10.90 -4.83
CA ASP A 35 -9.18 11.85 -5.84
C ASP A 35 -8.77 13.21 -5.23
N VAL A 36 -8.44 14.18 -6.06
CA VAL A 36 -8.04 15.52 -5.60
C VAL A 36 -9.14 16.25 -4.83
N THR A 37 -10.41 15.91 -5.03
CA THR A 37 -11.58 16.55 -4.39
C THR A 37 -12.05 15.83 -3.13
N SER A 38 -11.66 14.56 -2.97
CA SER A 38 -12.02 13.70 -1.86
C SER A 38 -11.55 14.26 -0.52
N ALA A 39 -12.30 13.97 0.54
CA ALA A 39 -11.91 14.31 1.91
C ALA A 39 -10.67 13.53 2.35
N LEU A 40 -9.89 14.12 3.26
CA LEU A 40 -8.74 13.45 3.85
C LEU A 40 -9.25 12.40 4.86
N VAL A 41 -8.81 11.16 4.70
CA VAL A 41 -9.13 10.05 5.62
C VAL A 41 -8.29 10.16 6.88
N GLY A 42 -7.11 10.77 6.80
CA GLY A 42 -6.16 10.88 7.91
C GLY A 42 -5.36 9.60 8.09
N LEU A 43 -4.59 9.23 7.06
CA LEU A 43 -3.82 7.98 7.01
C LEU A 43 -2.82 7.84 8.16
N ARG A 44 -2.38 8.96 8.74
CA ARG A 44 -1.55 8.98 9.95
C ARG A 44 -2.15 8.17 11.10
N ASN A 45 -3.48 8.18 11.26
CA ASN A 45 -4.15 7.45 12.33
C ASN A 45 -4.08 5.93 12.14
N LEU A 46 -3.94 5.47 10.90
CA LEU A 46 -3.69 4.06 10.58
C LEU A 46 -2.21 3.68 10.79
N VAL A 47 -1.29 4.55 10.37
CA VAL A 47 0.15 4.24 10.41
C VAL A 47 0.72 4.32 11.83
N MET A 48 0.25 5.27 12.65
CA MET A 48 0.83 5.52 13.97
C MET A 48 0.84 4.30 14.90
N PRO A 49 -0.26 3.53 15.07
CA PRO A 49 -0.23 2.32 15.89
C PRO A 49 0.71 1.24 15.36
N LEU A 50 0.89 1.15 14.05
CA LEU A 50 1.81 0.20 13.39
C LEU A 50 3.29 0.62 13.48
N ARG A 51 3.57 1.76 14.11
CA ARG A 51 4.91 2.32 14.34
C ARG A 51 5.14 2.62 15.82
N ALA A 52 4.40 1.96 16.70
CA ALA A 52 4.57 2.10 18.13
C ALA A 52 5.98 1.66 18.58
N SER A 53 6.49 2.32 19.63
CA SER A 53 7.88 2.18 20.10
C SER A 53 8.19 0.83 20.77
N ASN A 54 7.18 0.00 21.00
CA ASN A 54 7.34 -1.35 21.53
C ASN A 54 7.79 -2.37 20.47
N PHE A 55 7.85 -1.99 19.19
CA PHE A 55 8.40 -2.81 18.11
C PHE A 55 9.83 -2.39 17.78
N HIS A 56 10.72 -3.36 17.62
CA HIS A 56 12.03 -3.09 17.06
C HIS A 56 11.90 -2.75 15.57
N TYR A 57 12.87 -1.99 15.04
CA TYR A 57 12.83 -1.55 13.65
C TYR A 57 12.66 -2.71 12.64
N HIS A 58 13.26 -3.87 12.90
CA HIS A 58 13.16 -5.03 12.02
C HIS A 58 11.76 -5.69 12.05
N GLU A 59 11.04 -5.60 13.16
CA GLU A 59 9.68 -6.12 13.35
C GLU A 59 8.62 -5.22 12.69
N LEU A 60 8.96 -3.96 12.39
CA LEU A 60 8.04 -3.04 11.72
C LEU A 60 7.69 -3.54 10.32
N LYS A 61 6.41 -3.85 10.13
CA LYS A 61 5.83 -4.22 8.84
C LYS A 61 5.91 -3.05 7.86
N PRO A 62 6.50 -3.22 6.67
CA PRO A 62 6.44 -2.21 5.61
C PRO A 62 4.98 -1.90 5.25
N ILE A 63 4.68 -0.64 4.94
CA ILE A 63 3.34 -0.22 4.50
C ILE A 63 3.45 0.31 3.07
N VAL A 64 2.67 -0.28 2.16
CA VAL A 64 2.59 0.14 0.75
C VAL A 64 1.21 0.71 0.48
N PHE A 65 1.15 2.00 0.16
CA PHE A 65 -0.08 2.67 -0.27
C PHE A 65 -0.27 2.50 -1.77
N VAL A 66 -1.43 2.03 -2.21
CA VAL A 66 -1.80 1.89 -3.63
C VAL A 66 -3.00 2.77 -3.91
N GLY A 67 -2.85 3.77 -4.78
CA GLY A 67 -3.93 4.70 -5.10
C GLY A 67 -3.47 5.91 -5.90
N SER A 68 -4.37 6.91 -6.00
CA SER A 68 -4.09 8.15 -6.73
C SER A 68 -2.94 8.91 -6.09
N LEU A 69 -1.96 9.27 -6.93
CA LEU A 69 -0.82 10.06 -6.53
C LEU A 69 -1.23 11.45 -6.02
N GLU A 70 -2.26 12.03 -6.63
CA GLU A 70 -2.78 13.36 -6.28
C GLU A 70 -3.40 13.37 -4.88
N TYR A 71 -4.15 12.31 -4.54
CA TYR A 71 -4.68 12.13 -3.20
C TYR A 71 -3.57 11.94 -2.17
N LEU A 72 -2.66 10.99 -2.43
CA LEU A 72 -1.59 10.62 -1.50
C LEU A 72 -0.59 11.76 -1.23
N ARG A 73 -0.36 12.64 -2.20
CA ARG A 73 0.45 13.86 -1.99
C ARG A 73 -0.10 14.77 -0.90
N ARG A 74 -1.43 14.88 -0.79
CA ARG A 74 -2.09 15.71 0.24
C ARG A 74 -1.94 15.11 1.64
N GLU A 75 -2.01 13.78 1.75
CA GLU A 75 -1.81 13.07 3.03
C GLU A 75 -0.33 12.98 3.45
N TRP A 76 0.61 13.08 2.51
CA TRP A 76 2.04 12.80 2.73
C TRP A 76 2.71 13.70 3.76
N GLU A 77 2.26 14.95 3.90
CA GLU A 77 2.76 15.87 4.92
C GLU A 77 2.63 15.28 6.33
N THR A 78 1.64 14.42 6.57
CA THR A 78 1.45 13.77 7.87
C THR A 78 2.17 12.42 8.00
N LEU A 79 2.67 11.87 6.90
CA LEU A 79 3.21 10.51 6.81
C LEU A 79 4.73 10.44 6.66
N HIS A 80 5.38 11.49 6.13
CA HIS A 80 6.79 11.47 5.74
C HIS A 80 7.78 11.14 6.87
N ASN A 81 7.37 11.29 8.14
CA ASN A 81 8.21 10.99 9.30
C ASN A 81 8.17 9.51 9.72
N PHE A 82 7.31 8.68 9.11
CA PHE A 82 7.23 7.26 9.46
C PHE A 82 8.21 6.41 8.62
N PRO A 83 8.93 5.46 9.24
CA PRO A 83 9.83 4.58 8.52
C PRO A 83 9.05 3.51 7.74
N LYS A 84 9.71 2.93 6.72
CA LYS A 84 9.19 1.81 5.90
C LYS A 84 7.79 2.08 5.32
N VAL A 85 7.56 3.29 4.83
CA VAL A 85 6.34 3.68 4.11
C VAL A 85 6.70 3.95 2.66
N SER A 86 5.95 3.35 1.74
CA SER A 86 6.11 3.55 0.31
C SER A 86 4.78 3.73 -0.40
N ILE A 87 4.82 4.36 -1.57
CA ILE A 87 3.64 4.63 -2.38
C ILE A 87 3.81 4.00 -3.76
N LEU A 88 2.81 3.27 -4.22
CA LEU A 88 2.66 2.83 -5.60
C LEU A 88 1.51 3.64 -6.24
N PRO A 89 1.82 4.64 -7.09
CA PRO A 89 0.79 5.34 -7.83
C PRO A 89 0.09 4.37 -8.79
N GLY A 90 -1.22 4.30 -8.71
CA GLY A 90 -2.02 3.36 -9.50
C GLY A 90 -3.45 3.29 -9.01
N THR A 91 -4.13 2.18 -9.32
CA THR A 91 -5.49 1.93 -8.84
C THR A 91 -5.58 0.56 -8.18
N PRO A 92 -6.26 0.43 -7.02
CA PRO A 92 -6.48 -0.87 -6.39
C PRO A 92 -7.28 -1.87 -7.24
N LEU A 93 -7.94 -1.42 -8.32
CA LEU A 93 -8.65 -2.32 -9.23
C LEU A 93 -7.70 -2.97 -10.27
N SER A 94 -6.51 -2.42 -10.45
CA SER A 94 -5.50 -2.93 -11.38
C SER A 94 -4.79 -4.13 -10.77
N ARG A 95 -5.08 -5.32 -11.30
CA ARG A 95 -4.39 -6.56 -10.89
C ARG A 95 -2.88 -6.50 -11.10
N ALA A 96 -2.41 -5.73 -12.09
CA ALA A 96 -0.98 -5.55 -12.33
C ALA A 96 -0.29 -4.81 -11.18
N ASP A 97 -0.95 -3.80 -10.61
CA ASP A 97 -0.41 -3.04 -9.47
C ASP A 97 -0.44 -3.89 -8.18
N LEU A 98 -1.54 -4.63 -7.97
CA LEU A 98 -1.67 -5.56 -6.84
C LEU A 98 -0.65 -6.71 -6.90
N ARG A 99 -0.32 -7.21 -8.10
CA ARG A 99 0.76 -8.20 -8.26
C ARG A 99 2.13 -7.59 -8.03
N ALA A 100 2.37 -6.36 -8.48
CA ALA A 100 3.65 -5.70 -8.28
C ALA A 100 3.99 -5.48 -6.81
N VAL A 101 2.99 -5.32 -5.94
CA VAL A 101 3.20 -5.25 -4.48
C VAL A 101 3.18 -6.60 -3.78
N ASN A 102 3.10 -7.72 -4.50
CA ASN A 102 3.01 -9.07 -3.94
C ASN A 102 1.88 -9.21 -2.90
N ILE A 103 0.66 -8.78 -3.26
CA ILE A 103 -0.49 -8.80 -2.34
C ILE A 103 -0.80 -10.19 -1.75
N ASN A 104 -0.42 -11.28 -2.43
CA ASN A 104 -0.53 -12.64 -1.93
C ASN A 104 0.38 -12.95 -0.73
N LEU A 105 1.43 -12.16 -0.52
CA LEU A 105 2.39 -12.30 0.58
C LEU A 105 2.23 -11.20 1.65
N CYS A 106 1.17 -10.40 1.58
CA CYS A 106 0.87 -9.39 2.59
C CYS A 106 0.18 -10.02 3.81
N ASP A 107 0.46 -9.49 5.01
CA ASP A 107 -0.22 -9.90 6.24
C ASP A 107 -1.63 -9.32 6.32
N MET A 108 -1.85 -8.18 5.67
CA MET A 108 -3.13 -7.48 5.67
C MET A 108 -3.24 -6.58 4.44
N CYS A 109 -4.40 -6.66 3.77
CA CYS A 109 -4.82 -5.68 2.78
C CYS A 109 -5.95 -4.83 3.38
N VAL A 110 -5.71 -3.54 3.54
CA VAL A 110 -6.68 -2.56 4.03
C VAL A 110 -7.25 -1.81 2.83
N ILE A 111 -8.58 -1.80 2.65
CA ILE A 111 -9.24 -1.11 1.56
C ILE A 111 -10.06 0.05 2.14
N LEU A 112 -9.73 1.27 1.75
CA LEU A 112 -10.35 2.50 2.24
C LEU A 112 -10.95 3.30 1.09
N SER A 113 -12.14 3.85 1.31
CA SER A 113 -12.75 4.85 0.42
C SER A 113 -12.70 6.23 1.07
N ALA A 114 -12.10 7.18 0.37
CA ALA A 114 -12.14 8.61 0.66
C ALA A 114 -13.25 9.33 -0.14
N ASN A 115 -13.85 8.62 -1.11
CA ASN A 115 -14.93 9.10 -1.95
C ASN A 115 -16.27 9.11 -1.18
N GLN A 116 -16.48 10.11 -0.33
CA GLN A 116 -17.79 10.45 0.21
C GLN A 116 -18.52 11.36 -0.80
N ASN A 117 -18.74 10.85 -2.01
CA ASN A 117 -19.56 11.58 -2.97
C ASN A 117 -21.01 11.50 -2.51
N ASN A 118 -21.78 12.59 -2.66
CA ASN A 118 -23.24 12.60 -2.53
C ASN A 118 -23.85 11.77 -3.67
N ILE A 119 -23.63 10.46 -3.64
CA ILE A 119 -24.33 9.51 -4.50
C ILE A 119 -25.73 9.41 -3.92
N ASP A 120 -26.73 9.78 -4.71
CA ASP A 120 -28.15 9.78 -4.32
C ASP A 120 -28.61 8.40 -3.84
N ASP A 121 -27.95 7.34 -4.32
CA ASP A 121 -28.15 5.96 -3.88
C ASP A 121 -27.09 5.55 -2.84
N ALA A 122 -27.51 5.52 -1.57
CA ALA A 122 -26.68 5.11 -0.45
C ALA A 122 -26.13 3.67 -0.61
N SER A 123 -26.78 2.80 -1.37
CA SER A 123 -26.31 1.41 -1.59
C SER A 123 -25.05 1.34 -2.45
N LEU A 124 -24.76 2.39 -3.24
CA LEU A 124 -23.62 2.43 -4.16
C LEU A 124 -22.36 3.08 -3.55
N GLN A 125 -22.43 3.57 -2.31
CA GLN A 125 -21.33 4.23 -1.61
C GLN A 125 -20.07 3.34 -1.52
N ASP A 126 -20.25 2.05 -1.23
CA ASP A 126 -19.13 1.12 -1.00
C ASP A 126 -18.74 0.29 -2.24
N LYS A 127 -19.25 0.65 -3.43
CA LYS A 127 -19.07 -0.16 -4.65
C LYS A 127 -17.60 -0.43 -4.97
N GLU A 128 -16.72 0.55 -4.83
CA GLU A 128 -15.30 0.41 -5.17
C GLU A 128 -14.58 -0.52 -4.21
N CYS A 129 -14.90 -0.41 -2.90
CA CYS A 129 -14.37 -1.29 -1.87
C CYS A 129 -14.79 -2.75 -2.09
N ILE A 130 -16.08 -2.99 -2.38
CA ILE A 130 -16.61 -4.33 -2.66
C ILE A 130 -15.93 -4.91 -3.90
N LEU A 131 -15.86 -4.15 -5.00
CA LEU A 131 -15.22 -4.59 -6.24
C LEU A 131 -13.74 -4.90 -6.04
N ALA A 132 -13.00 -4.09 -5.28
CA ALA A 132 -11.60 -4.35 -4.96
C ALA A 132 -11.42 -5.64 -4.15
N SER A 133 -12.25 -5.85 -3.13
CA SER A 133 -12.22 -7.06 -2.30
C SER A 133 -12.49 -8.32 -3.14
N LEU A 134 -13.54 -8.29 -3.97
CA LEU A 134 -13.85 -9.40 -4.90
C LEU A 134 -12.73 -9.61 -5.92
N ASN A 135 -12.16 -8.53 -6.45
CA ASN A 135 -11.05 -8.59 -7.38
C ASN A 135 -9.86 -9.32 -6.77
N ILE A 136 -9.40 -8.91 -5.58
CA ILE A 136 -8.29 -9.54 -4.86
C ILE A 136 -8.58 -11.02 -4.58
N LYS A 137 -9.78 -11.35 -4.08
CA LYS A 137 -10.18 -12.75 -3.81
C LYS A 137 -10.20 -13.62 -5.06
N SER A 138 -10.46 -13.04 -6.22
CA SER A 138 -10.49 -13.76 -7.50
C SER A 138 -9.12 -13.86 -8.19
N MET A 139 -8.07 -13.26 -7.63
CA MET A 139 -6.72 -13.35 -8.20
C MET A 139 -6.14 -14.74 -7.96
N GLN A 140 -5.54 -15.29 -9.01
CA GLN A 140 -4.74 -16.51 -8.94
C GLN A 140 -3.25 -16.13 -8.98
N PHE A 141 -2.48 -16.84 -8.18
CA PHE A 141 -1.04 -16.72 -8.03
C PHE A 141 -0.44 -18.11 -8.23
N ASP A 142 0.63 -18.21 -9.01
CA ASP A 142 1.34 -19.46 -9.20
C ASP A 142 2.34 -19.63 -8.03
N ASP A 143 2.22 -20.74 -7.30
CA ASP A 143 3.02 -21.04 -6.10
C ASP A 143 4.53 -21.24 -6.37
N SER A 144 4.94 -21.22 -7.64
CA SER A 144 6.34 -21.31 -8.07
C SER A 144 7.20 -20.15 -7.55
N ILE A 145 6.61 -19.03 -7.15
CA ILE A 145 7.31 -17.91 -6.50
C ILE A 145 7.57 -18.18 -5.01
N GLY A 146 6.67 -18.88 -4.31
CA GLY A 146 6.82 -19.22 -2.89
C GLY A 146 7.87 -20.31 -2.63
N LEU A 147 8.04 -21.24 -3.57
CA LEU A 147 9.01 -22.35 -3.45
C LEU A 147 10.47 -21.88 -3.49
N LEU A 148 10.75 -20.74 -4.14
CA LEU A 148 12.09 -20.13 -4.17
C LEU A 148 12.47 -19.48 -2.82
N GLN A 149 11.49 -19.09 -2.00
CA GLN A 149 11.73 -18.51 -0.67
C GLN A 149 12.00 -19.58 0.40
N ALA A 150 11.38 -20.76 0.30
CA ALA A 150 11.63 -21.86 1.26
C ALA A 150 13.04 -22.44 1.14
N ASN A 151 13.65 -22.41 -0.05
CA ASN A 151 14.99 -22.96 -0.28
C ASN A 151 16.13 -22.02 0.13
N SER A 152 15.87 -20.75 0.45
CA SER A 152 16.91 -19.78 0.85
C SER A 152 17.06 -19.60 2.37
N GLN A 153 16.15 -20.15 3.18
CA GLN A 153 16.26 -20.16 4.66
C GLN A 153 16.76 -21.50 5.25
N GLY A 154 17.23 -22.42 4.41
CA GLY A 154 17.63 -23.79 4.81
C GLY A 154 19.12 -24.11 4.65
N LYS A 155 20.00 -23.11 4.67
CA LYS A 155 21.46 -23.31 4.73
C LYS A 155 22.10 -22.13 5.46
N ASP A 156 22.18 -22.28 6.78
CA ASP A 156 23.41 -22.18 7.58
C ASP A 156 23.12 -22.59 9.03
#